data_AF-A0A2Z5EMY3-F1
#
_entry.id   AF-A0A2Z5EMY3-F1
#
_cell.length_a   1.000
_cell.length_b   1.000
_cell.length_c   1.000
_cell.angle_alpha   90.00
_cell.angle_beta   90.00
_cell.angle_gamma   90.00
#
_symmetry.space_group_name_H-M   'P 1'
#
loop_
_entity.id
_entity.type
_entity.pdbx_description
1 polymer ?
#
loop_
_entity_poly.entity_id
_entity_poly.type
_entity_poly.pdbx_seq_one_letter_code
_entity_poly.pdbx_strand_id
1 'polypeptide(L)'
;QMIHFVPRDNQVQRAEMRRMTVIEYSPEHPQAQEYRTLAEKILNNKMLVIPTPLEMEELEDLLMEYGIMEAEDESVVGVTEAAAA
;
A
#
# COMPACT_ATOMS: atom_id res chain seq x y z
N GLN A 1 4.83 9.27 8.63
CA GLN A 1 5.87 8.20 8.66
C GLN A 1 5.26 6.93 8.09
N MET A 2 5.85 6.36 7.04
CA MET A 2 5.51 5.00 6.62
C MET A 2 6.24 4.03 7.56
N ILE A 3 5.50 3.26 8.37
CA ILE A 3 6.10 2.41 9.41
C ILE A 3 6.87 1.24 8.81
N HIS A 4 6.33 0.61 7.76
CA HIS A 4 6.95 -0.52 7.09
C HIS A 4 6.29 -0.70 5.72
N PHE A 5 7.08 -1.17 4.74
CA PHE A 5 6.60 -1.52 3.42
C PHE A 5 6.55 -3.04 3.30
N VAL A 6 5.37 -3.59 3.05
CA VAL A 6 5.19 -5.04 2.92
C VAL A 6 5.29 -5.40 1.43
N PRO A 7 6.29 -6.19 1.00
CA PRO A 7 6.41 -6.59 -0.40
C PRO A 7 5.28 -7.57 -0.79
N ARG A 8 4.94 -7.55 -2.08
CA ARG A 8 4.00 -8.52 -2.67
C ARG A 8 4.73 -9.83 -2.91
N ASP A 9 4.27 -10.89 -2.25
CA ASP A 9 4.85 -12.22 -2.37
C ASP A 9 3.75 -13.30 -2.50
N ASN A 10 3.95 -14.23 -3.45
CA ASN A 10 3.03 -15.33 -3.73
C ASN A 10 2.88 -16.33 -2.57
N GLN A 11 3.81 -16.29 -1.60
CA GLN A 11 3.76 -17.09 -0.41
C GLN A 11 2.57 -16.74 0.49
N VAL A 12 2.08 -15.49 0.42
CA VAL A 12 0.87 -15.05 1.14
C VAL A 12 -0.33 -15.86 0.69
N GLN A 13 -0.59 -15.93 -0.62
CA GLN A 13 -1.71 -16.68 -1.18
C GLN A 13 -1.59 -18.18 -0.87
N ARG A 14 -0.39 -18.75 -0.89
CA ARG A 14 -0.15 -20.16 -0.53
C ARG A 14 -0.47 -20.44 0.95
N ALA A 15 -0.15 -19.51 1.84
CA ALA A 15 -0.49 -19.61 3.26
C ALA A 15 -2.01 -19.46 3.47
N GLU A 16 -2.63 -18.48 2.81
CA GLU A 16 -4.06 -18.20 2.88
C GLU A 16 -4.92 -19.37 2.40
N MET A 17 -4.52 -20.07 1.32
CA MET A 17 -5.19 -21.29 0.84
C MET A 17 -5.24 -22.39 1.92
N ARG A 18 -4.27 -22.41 2.83
CA ARG A 18 -4.19 -23.36 3.95
C ARG A 18 -4.81 -22.82 5.24
N ARG A 19 -5.43 -21.63 5.19
CA ARG A 19 -5.99 -20.91 6.34
C ARG A 19 -4.98 -20.70 7.46
N MET A 20 -3.71 -20.50 7.10
CA MET A 20 -2.60 -20.27 8.03
C MET A 20 -1.95 -18.92 7.72
N THR A 21 -1.31 -18.32 8.72
CA THR A 21 -0.48 -17.14 8.48
C THR A 21 0.84 -17.54 7.80
N VAL A 22 1.50 -16.61 7.11
CA VAL A 22 2.83 -16.88 6.51
C VAL A 22 3.86 -17.26 7.58
N ILE A 23 3.74 -16.71 8.79
CA ILE A 23 4.64 -17.01 9.91
C ILE A 23 4.50 -18.47 10.36
N GLU A 24 3.27 -18.98 10.45
CA GLU A 24 3.02 -20.38 10.83
C GLU A 24 3.32 -21.34 9.69
N TYR A 25 2.94 -20.96 8.47
CA TYR A 25 3.08 -21.82 7.29
C TYR A 25 4.55 -21.98 6.86
N SER A 26 5.32 -20.89 6.88
CA SER A 26 6.70 -20.88 6.40
C SER A 26 7.54 -19.89 7.22
N PRO A 27 7.95 -20.27 8.43
CA PRO A 27 8.59 -19.36 9.40
C PRO A 27 9.96 -18.83 8.95
N GLU A 28 10.64 -19.54 8.04
CA GLU A 28 11.95 -19.15 7.49
C GLU A 28 11.83 -18.33 6.18
N HIS A 29 10.61 -18.12 5.67
CA HIS A 29 10.42 -17.36 4.43
C HIS A 29 10.72 -15.88 4.63
N PRO A 30 11.31 -15.17 3.64
CA PRO A 30 11.58 -13.73 3.74
C PRO A 30 10.33 -12.91 4.12
N GLN A 31 9.18 -13.22 3.51
CA GLN A 31 7.90 -12.58 3.84
C GLN A 31 7.50 -12.75 5.33
N ALA A 32 7.82 -13.88 5.96
CA ALA A 32 7.57 -14.08 7.39
C ALA A 32 8.44 -13.15 8.23
N GLN A 33 9.69 -12.93 7.79
CA GLN A 33 10.61 -12.00 8.44
C GLN A 33 10.15 -10.55 8.30
N GLU A 34 9.63 -10.14 7.14
CA GLU A 34 9.04 -8.80 6.96
C GLU A 34 7.90 -8.54 7.95
N TYR A 35 7.02 -9.52 8.20
CA TYR A 35 5.98 -9.38 9.22
C TYR A 35 6.53 -9.27 10.64
N ARG A 36 7.62 -9.98 10.97
CA ARG A 36 8.30 -9.82 12.28
C ARG A 36 8.91 -8.43 12.42
N THR A 37 9.59 -7.94 11.39
CA THR A 37 10.16 -6.60 11.38
C THR A 37 9.07 -5.53 11.46
N LEU A 38 7.94 -5.69 10.77
CA LEU A 38 6.77 -4.83 10.94
C LEU A 38 6.28 -4.84 12.39
N ALA A 39 6.15 -6.01 13.01
CA ALA A 39 5.71 -6.14 14.40
C ALA A 39 6.66 -5.43 15.39
N GLU A 40 7.97 -5.58 15.21
CA GLU A 40 8.98 -4.88 16.01
C GLU A 40 8.90 -3.35 15.84
N LYS A 41 8.68 -2.87 14.61
CA LYS A 41 8.53 -1.43 14.33
C LYS A 41 7.26 -0.87 14.96
N ILE A 42 6.15 -1.62 14.94
CA ILE A 42 4.92 -1.26 15.64
C ILE A 42 5.16 -1.18 17.15
N LEU A 43 5.78 -2.22 17.73
CA LEU A 43 6.02 -2.30 19.17
C LEU A 43 6.92 -1.16 19.69
N ASN A 44 7.88 -0.72 18.89
CA ASN A 44 8.78 0.38 19.23
C ASN A 44 8.31 1.75 18.71
N ASN A 45 7.14 1.84 18.06
CA ASN A 45 6.67 3.11 17.53
C ASN A 45 6.26 4.06 18.67
N LYS A 46 6.88 5.24 18.69
CA LYS A 46 6.59 6.31 19.66
C LYS A 46 5.93 7.54 19.02
N MET A 47 5.86 7.59 17.69
CA MET A 47 5.16 8.66 16.99
C MET A 47 3.68 8.36 16.92
N LEU A 48 2.94 8.96 17.85
CA LEU A 48 1.48 8.94 17.92
C LEU A 48 1.01 10.38 17.71
N VAL A 49 0.39 10.64 16.57
CA VAL A 49 -0.04 11.99 16.15
C VAL A 49 -1.51 11.98 15.75
N ILE A 50 -2.18 13.12 15.89
CA ILE A 50 -3.49 13.33 15.28
C ILE A 50 -3.25 13.63 13.80
N PRO A 51 -3.78 12.83 12.86
CA PRO A 51 -3.57 13.08 11.44
C PRO A 51 -4.26 14.36 11.00
N THR A 52 -3.60 15.12 10.13
CA THR A 52 -4.18 16.24 9.39
C THR A 52 -4.73 15.70 8.07
N PRO A 53 -6.05 15.76 7.82
CA PRO A 53 -6.60 15.44 6.50
C PRO A 53 -5.95 16.32 5.43
N LEU A 54 -5.71 15.75 4.25
CA LEU A 54 -5.28 16.50 3.06
C LEU A 54 -6.52 16.89 2.25
N GLU A 55 -6.42 17.98 1.50
CA GLU A 55 -7.43 18.41 0.53
C GLU A 55 -7.36 17.56 -0.76
N MET A 56 -8.42 17.58 -1.57
CA MET A 56 -8.51 16.79 -2.81
C MET A 56 -7.43 17.19 -3.82
N GLU A 57 -7.19 18.50 -4.00
CA GLU A 57 -6.15 19.01 -4.91
C GLU A 57 -4.76 18.50 -4.50
N GLU A 58 -4.46 18.52 -3.19
CA GLU A 58 -3.19 18.01 -2.66
C GLU A 58 -3.01 16.50 -2.86
N LEU A 59 -4.12 15.75 -2.87
CA LEU A 59 -4.09 14.31 -3.14
C LEU A 59 -3.83 14.02 -4.63
N GLU A 60 -4.45 14.79 -5.53
CA GLU A 60 -4.26 14.66 -6.98
C GLU A 60 -2.82 15.01 -7.37
N ASP A 61 -2.27 16.11 -6.84
CA ASP A 61 -0.87 16.50 -7.03
C ASP A 61 0.09 15.39 -6.57
N LEU A 62 -0.19 14.76 -5.42
CA LEU A 62 0.63 13.67 -4.90
C LEU A 62 0.56 12.40 -5.77
N LEU A 63 -0.58 12.13 -6.43
CA LEU A 63 -0.68 11.00 -7.36
C LEU A 63 0.09 11.25 -8.67
N MET A 64 0.09 12.49 -9.15
CA MET A 64 0.88 12.91 -10.31
C MET A 64 2.39 12.90 -10.02
N GLU A 65 2.81 13.42 -8.86
CA GLU A 65 4.22 13.50 -8.47
C GLU A 65 4.88 12.11 -8.38
N TYR A 66 4.18 11.13 -7.79
CA TYR A 66 4.69 9.78 -7.60
C TYR A 66 4.39 8.84 -8.79
N GLY A 67 3.85 9.37 -9.89
CA GLY A 67 3.68 8.67 -11.16
C GLY A 67 2.69 7.50 -11.11
N ILE A 68 1.70 7.56 -10.21
CA ILE A 68 0.65 6.53 -10.09
C ILE A 68 -0.42 6.74 -11.18
N MET A 69 -0.55 7.98 -11.68
CA MET A 69 -1.29 8.33 -12.89
C MET A 69 -0.30 8.85 -13.93
N GLU A 70 -0.38 8.37 -15.18
CA GLU A 70 0.14 9.16 -16.30
C GLU A 70 -0.66 10.46 -16.31
N ALA A 71 -0.04 11.60 -16.63
CA ALA A 71 -0.74 12.87 -16.75
C ALA A 71 -1.88 12.69 -17.77
N GLU A 72 -3.10 12.49 -17.30
CA GLU A 72 -4.27 12.46 -18.17
C GLU A 72 -4.42 13.87 -18.72
N ASP A 73 -4.56 13.95 -20.04
CA ASP A 73 -4.78 15.19 -20.77
C ASP A 73 -5.98 15.90 -20.12
N GLU A 74 -5.78 17.12 -19.58
CA GLU A 74 -6.80 17.90 -18.85
C GLU A 74 -8.11 18.07 -19.65
N SER A 75 -8.07 17.81 -20.96
CA SER A 75 -9.23 17.75 -21.86
C SER A 75 -10.19 16.57 -21.62
N VAL A 76 -9.81 15.55 -20.85
CA VAL A 76 -10.59 14.31 -20.61
C VAL A 76 -11.28 14.31 -19.24
N VAL A 77 -10.95 15.26 -18.36
CA VAL A 77 -11.53 15.38 -17.01
C VAL A 77 -13.05 15.64 -17.11
N GLY A 78 -13.86 14.70 -16.62
CA GLY A 78 -15.33 14.78 -16.64
C GLY A 78 -16.00 14.18 -17.88
N VAL A 79 -15.26 13.54 -18.78
CA VAL A 79 -15.82 12.82 -19.93
C VAL A 79 -16.07 11.36 -19.55
N THR A 80 -17.31 10.89 -19.70
CA THR A 80 -17.63 9.47 -19.45
C THR A 80 -17.07 8.59 -20.55
N GLU A 81 -16.60 7.38 -20.20
CA GLU A 81 -16.01 6.39 -21.11
C GLU A 81 -16.89 6.07 -22.34
N ALA A 82 -18.21 6.28 -22.22
CA ALA A 82 -19.17 6.11 -23.32
C ALA A 82 -19.13 7.23 -24.40
N ALA A 83 -18.49 8.37 -24.13
CA ALA A 83 -18.42 9.50 -25.05
C ALA A 83 -17.14 9.54 -25.90
N ALA A 84 -16.21 8.61 -25.66
CA ALA A 84 -14.93 8.50 -26.36
C ALA A 84 -14.90 7.42 -27.46
N ALA A 85 -16.07 6.92 -27.91
CA ALA A 85 -16.22 5.93 -28.98
C ALA A 85 -16.74 6.55 -30.29
#